data_AF-A0A842NAP9-F1
#
_entry.id   AF-A0A842NAP9-F1
#
_cell.length_a   1.000
_cell.length_b   1.000
_cell.length_c   1.000
_cell.angle_alpha   90.00
_cell.angle_beta   90.00
_cell.angle_gamma   90.00
#
_symmetry.space_group_name_H-M   'P 1'
#
loop_
_entity.id
_entity.type
_entity.pdbx_description
1 polymer ?
#
loop_
_entity_poly.entity_id
_entity_poly.type
_entity_poly.pdbx_seq_one_letter_code
_entity_poly.pdbx_strand_id
1 'polypeptide(L)' 'MQHNKVKRCLKCEKIILDAELHKIVMYVIEEQFTEHHYEHVECPDKFTI' A
#
# COMPACT_ATOMS: atom_id res chain seq x y z
N MET A 1 16.67 13.39 -8.51
CA MET A 1 17.12 12.32 -7.60
C MET A 1 15.90 11.87 -6.82
N GLN A 2 15.66 10.56 -6.76
CA GLN A 2 14.39 9.95 -6.34
C GLN A 2 13.91 10.49 -5.00
N HIS A 3 12.72 11.08 -4.97
CA HIS A 3 12.00 11.25 -3.71
C HIS A 3 11.76 9.84 -3.16
N ASN A 4 12.52 9.44 -2.16
CA ASN A 4 12.31 8.21 -1.42
C ASN A 4 11.01 8.39 -0.63
N LYS A 5 9.87 8.34 -1.32
CA LYS A 5 8.54 8.40 -0.71
C LYS A 5 8.48 7.19 0.21
N VAL A 6 8.49 7.45 1.51
CA VAL A 6 8.39 6.43 2.55
C VAL A 6 7.14 5.59 2.27
N LYS A 7 7.31 4.30 2.00
CA LYS A 7 6.19 3.38 1.81
C LYS A 7 5.53 3.17 3.17
N ARG A 8 4.30 3.67 3.34
CA ARG A 8 3.52 3.48 4.56
C ARG A 8 2.38 2.51 4.28
N CYS A 9 2.23 1.51 5.13
CA CYS A 9 1.13 0.56 5.03
C CYS A 9 -0.20 1.25 5.36
N LEU A 10 -1.19 1.12 4.49
CA LEU A 10 -2.53 1.69 4.70
C LEU A 10 -3.30 1.01 5.84
N LYS A 11 -2.98 -0.25 6.16
CA LYS A 11 -3.69 -1.06 7.17
C LYS A 11 -3.18 -0.89 8.59
N CYS A 12 -1.86 -0.86 8.79
CA CYS A 12 -1.25 -0.76 10.13
C CYS A 12 -0.50 0.57 10.37
N GLU A 13 -0.46 1.46 9.39
CA GLU A 13 0.21 2.77 9.43
C GLU A 13 1.73 2.73 9.65
N LYS A 14 2.33 1.54 9.74
CA LYS A 14 3.78 1.37 9.86
C LYS A 14 4.49 1.62 8.53
N ILE A 15 5.75 2.00 8.63
CA ILE A 15 6.65 2.09 7.48
C ILE A 15 6.95 0.67 7.00
N ILE A 16 6.92 0.48 5.68
CA ILE A 16 7.34 -0.76 5.02
C ILE A 16 8.84 -0.65 4.75
N LEU A 17 9.60 -1.58 5.30
CA LEU A 17 11.05 -1.69 5.10
C LEU A 17 11.35 -2.44 3.80
N ASP A 18 12.55 -2.25 3.23
CA ASP A 18 12.91 -2.79 1.91
C ASP A 18 12.84 -4.33 1.82
N ALA A 19 13.04 -5.04 2.94
CA ALA A 19 12.96 -6.49 3.02
C ALA A 19 11.54 -7.03 3.30
N GLU A 20 10.55 -6.16 3.51
CA GLU A 20 9.19 -6.57 3.85
C GLU A 20 8.32 -6.77 2.62
N LEU A 21 7.60 -7.90 2.61
CA LEU A 21 6.61 -8.20 1.59
C LEU A 21 5.41 -7.25 1.72
N HIS A 22 5.09 -6.60 0.60
CA HIS A 22 3.98 -5.68 0.51
C HIS A 22 3.26 -5.80 -0.83
N LYS A 23 1.98 -5.46 -0.82
CA LYS A 23 1.10 -5.35 -1.98
C LYS A 23 1.06 -3.89 -2.41
N ILE A 24 1.00 -3.65 -3.71
CA ILE A 24 0.71 -2.33 -4.28
C ILE A 24 -0.76 -2.34 -4.69
N VAL A 25 -1.55 -1.42 -4.13
CA VAL A 25 -2.98 -1.28 -4.39
C VAL A 25 -3.18 -0.02 -5.23
N MET A 26 -3.88 -0.16 -6.35
CA MET A 26 -4.27 0.93 -7.23
C MET A 26 -5.76 0.81 -7.49
N TYR A 27 -6.47 1.93 -7.43
CA TYR A 27 -7.89 1.99 -7.80
C TYR A 27 -8.01 2.49 -9.25
N VAL A 28 -9.11 2.14 -9.89
CA VAL A 28 -9.47 2.67 -11.21
C VAL A 28 -10.76 3.46 -11.05
N ILE A 29 -10.71 4.74 -11.41
CA ILE A 29 -11.86 5.65 -11.42
C ILE A 29 -11.94 6.25 -12.80
N GLU A 30 -13.10 6.17 -13.45
CA GLU A 30 -13.31 6.71 -14.81
C GLU A 30 -12.21 6.26 -15.80
N GLU A 31 -11.86 4.96 -15.78
CA GLU A 31 -10.81 4.36 -16.61
C GLU A 31 -9.38 4.89 -16.35
N GLN A 32 -9.19 5.71 -15.32
CA GLN A 32 -7.89 6.23 -14.90
C GLN A 32 -7.39 5.59 -13.61
N PHE A 33 -6.09 5.32 -13.54
CA PHE A 33 -5.45 4.77 -12.34
C PHE A 33 -5.21 5.86 -11.29
N THR A 34 -5.59 5.57 -10.04
CA THR A 34 -5.27 6.43 -8.89
C THR A 34 -3.83 6.27 -8.44
N GLU A 35 -3.43 7.06 -7.44
CA GLU A 35 -2.12 6.92 -6.79
C GLU A 35 -1.90 5.51 -6.21
N HIS A 36 -0.63 5.13 -6.11
CA HIS A 36 -0.21 3.85 -5.53
C HIS A 36 -0.32 3.89 -4.01
N HIS A 37 -1.05 2.93 -3.45
CA HIS A 37 -1.10 2.64 -2.03
C HIS A 37 -0.35 1.35 -1.71
N TYR A 38 0.13 1.20 -0.48
CA TYR A 38 0.93 0.05 -0.06
C TYR A 38 0.29 -0.65 1.14
N GLU A 39 0.34 -1.97 1.16
CA GLU A 39 -0.14 -2.78 2.28
C GLU A 39 0.83 -3.91 2.61
N HIS A 40 1.16 -4.13 3.90
CA HIS A 40 1.89 -5.35 4.27
C HIS A 40 1.04 -6.59 3.95
N VAL A 41 1.68 -7.64 3.43
CA VAL A 41 0.99 -8.91 3.13
C VAL A 41 0.37 -9.53 4.39
N GLU A 42 1.03 -9.35 5.55
CA GLU A 42 0.63 -9.90 6.84
C GLU A 42 -0.45 -9.07 7.56
N CYS A 43 -0.77 -7.87 7.08
CA CYS A 43 -1.81 -7.07 7.72
C CYS A 43 -3.16 -7.78 7.59
N PRO A 44 -3.86 -8.05 8.71
CA PRO A 44 -5.13 -8.77 8.67
C PRO A 44 -6.12 -8.02 7.80
N ASP A 45 -6.72 -8.72 6.85
CA ASP A 45 -7.86 -8.19 6.11
C ASP A 45 -9.01 -8.02 7.11
N LYS A 46 -9.44 -6.77 7.33
CA LYS A 46 -10.73 -6.51 7.95
C LYS A 46 -11.80 -6.89 6.93
N PHE A 47 -12.07 -8.18 6.77
CA PHE A 47 -13.27 -8.64 6.09
C PHE A 47 -14.46 -8.25 6.97
N THR A 48 -15.03 -7.07 6.72
CA THR A 48 -16.40 -6.78 7.16
C THR A 48 -17.33 -7.53 6.23
N ILE A 49 -17.99 -8.57 6.74
CA ILE A 49 -19.09 -9.29 6.08
C ILE A 49 -20.31 -8.37 6.04
#